data_AF-A0AAU2EB55-F1
#
_entry.id   AF-A0AAU2EB55-F1
#
_cell.length_a   1.000
_cell.length_b   1.000
_cell.length_c   1.000
_cell.angle_alpha   90.00
_cell.angle_beta   90.00
_cell.angle_gamma   90.00
#
_symmetry.space_group_name_H-M   'P 1'
#
loop_
_entity.id
_entity.type
_entity.pdbx_description
1 polymer ?
#
loop_
_entity_poly.entity_id
_entity_poly.type
_entity_poly.pdbx_seq_one_letter_code
_entity_poly.pdbx_strand_id
1 'polypeptide(L)'
;MGQLHSQLSEPDASPQDLIDAYLFAKQVLAESMQALLRDQLPESCPAFRELRERLSETLTEQFGGRIPAKYLKVPYGTRIHEELFSILLQRAGEPVPAMMLRIIAADSVHAERRMRELRELGLDIHAGKAQGTDVYTLCSLEIDPSLTPSIIGNLIKKDKSLPKQEKDALLASLEA
;
A
#
# COMPACT_ATOMS: atom_id res chain seq x y z
N MET A 1 -9.24 14.22 26.87
CA MET A 1 -10.62 13.74 27.09
C MET A 1 -11.49 14.72 27.88
N GLY A 2 -10.98 15.42 28.90
CA GLY A 2 -11.79 16.40 29.68
C GLY A 2 -12.26 17.66 28.93
N GLN A 3 -11.54 18.10 27.89
CA GLN A 3 -11.89 19.33 27.13
C GLN A 3 -13.06 19.19 26.15
N LEU A 4 -13.32 17.98 25.62
CA LEU A 4 -14.42 17.78 24.66
C LEU A 4 -15.78 17.82 25.35
N HIS A 5 -15.86 17.21 26.53
CA HIS A 5 -17.08 17.20 27.34
C HIS A 5 -17.46 18.61 27.81
N SER A 6 -16.48 19.45 28.15
CA SER A 6 -16.75 20.84 28.55
C SER A 6 -17.29 21.67 27.39
N GLN A 7 -16.74 21.53 26.18
CA GLN A 7 -17.22 22.26 24.99
C GLN A 7 -18.61 21.80 24.51
N LEU A 8 -18.92 20.50 24.64
CA LEU A 8 -20.24 19.95 24.30
C LEU A 8 -21.34 20.33 25.31
N SER A 9 -20.96 20.80 26.50
CA SER A 9 -21.89 21.17 27.59
C SER A 9 -22.13 22.67 27.70
N GLU A 10 -21.49 23.48 26.84
CA GLU A 10 -21.69 24.93 26.83
C GLU A 10 -23.00 25.28 26.10
N PRO A 11 -23.96 25.95 26.78
CA PRO A 11 -25.28 26.22 26.22
C PRO A 11 -25.28 27.18 25.01
N ASP A 12 -24.17 27.87 24.73
CA ASP A 12 -23.99 28.82 23.62
C ASP A 12 -22.98 28.34 22.55
N ALA A 13 -22.56 27.07 22.58
CA ALA A 13 -21.62 26.55 21.58
C ALA A 13 -22.24 26.63 20.17
N SER A 14 -21.55 27.29 19.24
CA SER A 14 -22.05 27.38 17.87
C SER A 14 -21.99 25.99 17.22
N PRO A 15 -22.87 25.68 16.25
CA PRO A 15 -22.77 24.43 15.50
C PRO A 15 -21.40 24.19 14.87
N GLN A 16 -20.67 25.27 14.54
CA GLN A 16 -19.32 25.20 14.01
C GLN A 16 -18.32 24.70 15.06
N ASP A 17 -18.39 25.19 16.29
CA ASP A 17 -17.51 24.75 17.39
C ASP A 17 -17.70 23.26 17.71
N LEU A 18 -18.94 22.78 17.62
CA LEU A 18 -19.26 21.36 17.80
C LEU A 18 -18.68 20.48 16.67
N ILE A 19 -18.77 20.96 15.43
CA ILE A 19 -18.16 20.28 14.27
C ILE A 19 -16.64 20.24 14.43
N ASP A 20 -16.02 21.34 14.82
CA ASP A 20 -14.57 21.43 14.97
C ASP A 20 -14.06 20.54 16.10
N ALA A 21 -14.74 20.53 17.25
CA ALA A 21 -14.44 19.62 18.36
C ALA A 21 -14.58 18.14 17.97
N TYR A 22 -15.61 17.81 17.18
CA TYR A 22 -15.81 16.46 16.66
C TYR A 22 -14.71 16.03 15.67
N LEU A 23 -14.35 16.90 14.73
CA LEU A 23 -13.29 16.63 13.75
C LEU A 23 -11.94 16.48 14.46
N PHE A 24 -11.65 17.33 15.44
CA PHE A 24 -10.46 17.21 16.28
C PHE A 24 -10.42 15.88 17.04
N ALA A 25 -11.51 15.49 17.71
CA ALA A 25 -11.58 14.22 18.42
C ALA A 25 -11.34 13.02 17.50
N LYS A 26 -11.93 13.06 16.29
CA LYS A 26 -11.71 12.03 15.27
C LYS A 26 -10.25 11.94 14.84
N GLN A 27 -9.61 13.09 14.60
CA GLN A 27 -8.22 13.13 14.19
C GLN A 27 -7.30 12.55 15.28
N VAL A 28 -7.46 13.01 16.53
CA VAL A 28 -6.65 12.51 17.67
C VAL A 28 -6.84 11.01 17.86
N LEU A 29 -8.07 10.50 17.72
CA LEU A 29 -8.34 9.06 17.83
C LEU A 29 -7.67 8.28 16.69
N ALA A 30 -7.76 8.76 15.45
CA ALA A 30 -7.14 8.11 14.30
C ALA A 30 -5.60 8.06 14.43
N GLU A 31 -4.98 9.17 14.85
CA GLU A 31 -3.54 9.25 15.11
C GLU A 31 -3.12 8.30 16.24
N SER A 32 -3.90 8.23 17.32
CA SER A 32 -3.64 7.32 18.43
C SER A 32 -3.74 5.84 18.02
N MET A 33 -4.75 5.49 17.21
CA MET A 33 -4.91 4.14 16.67
C MET A 33 -3.77 3.77 15.72
N GLN A 34 -3.32 4.71 14.89
CA GLN A 34 -2.14 4.49 14.04
C GLN A 34 -0.88 4.23 14.84
N ALA A 35 -0.63 5.04 15.87
CA ALA A 35 0.52 4.87 16.75
C ALA A 35 0.49 3.49 17.43
N LEU A 36 -0.68 3.09 17.97
CA LEU A 36 -0.86 1.79 18.62
C LEU A 36 -0.61 0.61 17.66
N LEU A 37 -1.07 0.71 16.40
CA LEU A 37 -0.82 -0.34 15.42
C LEU A 37 0.66 -0.38 15.00
N ARG A 38 1.30 0.78 14.81
CA ARG A 38 2.72 0.86 14.46
C ARG A 38 3.64 0.33 15.57
N ASP A 39 3.27 0.50 16.82
CA ASP A 39 4.02 -0.04 17.97
C ASP A 39 4.05 -1.58 17.99
N GLN A 40 3.05 -2.23 17.37
CA GLN A 40 2.99 -3.68 17.20
C GLN A 40 3.69 -4.17 15.93
N LEU A 41 4.14 -3.26 15.07
CA LEU A 41 4.87 -3.59 13.85
C LEU A 41 6.37 -3.51 14.08
N PRO A 42 7.15 -4.37 13.41
CA PRO A 42 8.60 -4.25 13.47
C PRO A 42 9.05 -2.93 12.82
N GLU A 43 10.14 -2.37 13.33
CA GLU A 43 10.76 -1.17 12.76
C GLU A 43 11.14 -1.38 11.29
N SER A 44 11.44 -2.62 10.90
CA SER A 44 11.61 -3.01 9.50
C SER A 44 11.14 -4.42 9.23
N CYS A 45 10.85 -4.72 7.96
CA CYS A 45 10.42 -6.03 7.52
C CYS A 45 11.46 -6.62 6.56
N PRO A 46 12.41 -7.44 7.06
CA PRO A 46 13.42 -8.09 6.23
C PRO A 46 12.81 -8.86 5.05
N ALA A 47 11.70 -9.57 5.28
CA ALA A 47 10.99 -10.31 4.24
C ALA A 47 10.49 -9.40 3.09
N PHE A 48 10.07 -8.16 3.38
CA PHE A 48 9.68 -7.22 2.33
C PHE A 48 10.89 -6.74 1.51
N ARG A 49 12.03 -6.53 2.17
CA ARG A 49 13.27 -6.14 1.49
C ARG A 49 13.78 -7.26 0.59
N GLU A 50 13.85 -8.47 1.12
CA GLU A 50 14.24 -9.68 0.38
C GLU A 50 13.32 -9.91 -0.83
N LEU A 51 12.00 -9.76 -0.66
CA LEU A 51 11.04 -9.86 -1.76
C LEU A 51 11.35 -8.85 -2.88
N ARG A 52 11.68 -7.61 -2.51
CA ARG A 52 12.01 -6.56 -3.48
C ARG A 52 13.38 -6.77 -4.12
N GLU A 53 14.35 -7.30 -3.40
CA GLU A 53 15.66 -7.68 -3.94
C GLU A 53 15.49 -8.78 -4.99
N ARG A 54 14.79 -9.87 -4.65
CA ARG A 54 14.44 -10.95 -5.59
C ARG A 54 13.70 -10.45 -6.82
N LEU A 55 12.74 -9.54 -6.64
CA LEU A 55 12.02 -8.94 -7.77
C LEU A 55 12.96 -8.09 -8.64
N SER A 56 13.88 -7.35 -8.03
CA SER A 56 14.89 -6.55 -8.75
C SER A 56 15.84 -7.42 -9.56
N GLU A 57 16.29 -8.53 -8.99
CA GLU A 57 17.11 -9.55 -9.67
C GLU A 57 16.32 -10.12 -10.85
N THR A 58 15.08 -10.56 -10.62
CA THR A 58 14.20 -11.11 -11.66
C THR A 58 14.01 -10.13 -12.83
N LEU A 59 13.76 -8.85 -12.53
CA LEU A 59 13.63 -7.81 -13.57
C LEU A 59 14.92 -7.64 -14.37
N THR A 60 16.07 -7.69 -13.70
CA THR A 60 17.38 -7.51 -14.33
C THR A 60 17.75 -8.73 -15.17
N GLU A 61 17.52 -9.94 -14.68
CA GLU A 61 17.76 -11.18 -15.41
C GLU A 61 16.88 -11.29 -16.64
N GLN A 62 15.58 -10.98 -16.51
CA GLN A 62 14.63 -11.10 -17.62
C GLN A 62 14.82 -9.99 -18.65
N PHE A 63 15.03 -8.74 -18.23
CA PHE A 63 14.95 -7.57 -19.13
C PHE A 63 16.25 -6.78 -19.27
N GLY A 64 17.30 -7.20 -18.57
CA GLY A 64 18.64 -6.62 -18.67
C GLY A 64 19.15 -6.57 -20.10
N GLY A 65 19.76 -5.46 -20.49
CA GLY A 65 20.26 -5.22 -21.85
C GLY A 65 19.18 -4.89 -22.89
N ARG A 66 17.90 -5.20 -22.64
CA ARG A 66 16.76 -4.88 -23.52
C ARG A 66 16.02 -3.62 -23.09
N ILE A 67 15.85 -3.44 -21.78
CA ILE A 67 15.14 -2.32 -21.19
C ILE A 67 16.15 -1.39 -20.49
N PRO A 68 16.04 -0.06 -20.64
CA PRO A 68 16.87 0.89 -19.92
C PRO A 68 16.82 0.69 -18.40
N ALA A 69 17.98 0.71 -17.74
CA ALA A 69 18.10 0.47 -16.30
C ALA A 69 17.19 1.36 -15.43
N LYS A 70 16.84 2.57 -15.90
CA LYS A 70 15.90 3.46 -15.20
C LYS A 70 14.49 2.87 -15.00
N TYR A 71 14.10 1.88 -15.80
CA TYR A 71 12.83 1.16 -15.70
C TYR A 71 12.98 -0.23 -15.05
N LEU A 72 14.21 -0.72 -14.84
CA LEU A 72 14.52 -1.96 -14.12
C LEU A 72 14.60 -1.71 -12.61
N LYS A 73 13.55 -1.11 -12.04
CA LYS A 73 13.47 -0.79 -10.62
C LYS A 73 12.15 -1.26 -10.04
N VAL A 74 12.18 -1.74 -8.82
CA VAL A 74 10.97 -2.18 -8.11
C VAL A 74 10.24 -0.96 -7.53
N PRO A 75 9.00 -0.65 -7.98
CA PRO A 75 8.22 0.45 -7.44
C PRO A 75 7.69 0.15 -6.03
N TYR A 76 6.88 1.07 -5.48
CA TYR A 76 6.08 0.81 -4.27
C TYR A 76 6.90 0.46 -3.01
N GLY A 77 8.09 1.06 -2.92
CA GLY A 77 9.04 0.80 -1.85
C GLY A 77 8.96 1.68 -0.62
N THR A 78 7.86 2.39 -0.42
CA THR A 78 7.75 3.36 0.69
C THR A 78 7.40 2.65 1.99
N ARG A 79 7.63 3.33 3.12
CA ARG A 79 7.33 2.80 4.46
C ARG A 79 5.90 2.26 4.60
N ILE A 80 4.91 2.93 4.03
CA ILE A 80 3.52 2.48 4.11
C ILE A 80 3.29 1.12 3.43
N HIS A 81 4.00 0.80 2.34
CA HIS A 81 3.88 -0.52 1.71
C HIS A 81 4.50 -1.61 2.59
N GLU A 82 5.64 -1.31 3.21
CA GLU A 82 6.29 -2.20 4.16
C GLU A 82 5.41 -2.46 5.40
N GLU A 83 4.76 -1.42 5.94
CA GLU A 83 3.82 -1.54 7.07
C GLU A 83 2.61 -2.41 6.69
N LEU A 84 1.98 -2.15 5.55
CA LEU A 84 0.83 -2.92 5.07
C LEU A 84 1.21 -4.39 4.80
N PHE A 85 2.35 -4.62 4.15
CA PHE A 85 2.89 -5.96 3.94
C PHE A 85 3.17 -6.66 5.28
N SER A 86 3.75 -5.97 6.25
CA SER A 86 4.05 -6.54 7.58
C SER A 86 2.79 -6.99 8.32
N ILE A 87 1.70 -6.21 8.24
CA ILE A 87 0.41 -6.59 8.82
C ILE A 87 -0.10 -7.89 8.19
N LEU A 88 -0.04 -7.99 6.86
CA LEU A 88 -0.49 -9.17 6.13
C LEU A 88 0.40 -10.38 6.43
N LEU A 89 1.72 -10.18 6.50
CA LEU A 89 2.69 -11.22 6.77
C LEU A 89 2.53 -11.82 8.18
N GLN A 90 2.29 -10.98 9.19
CA GLN A 90 2.02 -11.44 10.56
C GLN A 90 0.80 -12.37 10.66
N ARG A 91 -0.11 -12.30 9.68
CA ARG A 91 -1.33 -13.11 9.56
C ARG A 91 -1.39 -13.82 8.21
N ALA A 92 -0.26 -14.31 7.71
CA ALA A 92 -0.21 -15.00 6.43
C ALA A 92 -1.18 -16.21 6.43
N GLY A 93 -1.98 -16.33 5.37
CA GLY A 93 -3.05 -17.31 5.24
C GLY A 93 -4.36 -16.95 5.97
N GLU A 94 -4.36 -15.92 6.81
CA GLU A 94 -5.54 -15.50 7.57
C GLU A 94 -6.15 -14.20 7.04
N PRO A 95 -7.48 -14.02 7.16
CA PRO A 95 -8.14 -12.79 6.74
C PRO A 95 -7.80 -11.62 7.68
N VAL A 96 -7.20 -10.56 7.13
CA VAL A 96 -6.97 -9.29 7.82
C VAL A 96 -8.11 -8.32 7.52
N PRO A 97 -8.80 -7.78 8.54
CA PRO A 97 -9.83 -6.76 8.34
C PRO A 97 -9.30 -5.53 7.58
N ALA A 98 -9.99 -5.13 6.51
CA ALA A 98 -9.60 -3.96 5.71
C ALA A 98 -9.49 -2.69 6.58
N MET A 99 -10.33 -2.55 7.61
CA MET A 99 -10.28 -1.44 8.55
C MET A 99 -8.90 -1.27 9.22
N MET A 100 -8.21 -2.37 9.55
CA MET A 100 -6.86 -2.30 10.15
C MET A 100 -5.86 -1.66 9.19
N LEU A 101 -5.96 -2.01 7.90
CA LEU A 101 -5.12 -1.45 6.84
C LEU A 101 -5.46 0.03 6.57
N ARG A 102 -6.74 0.39 6.65
CA ARG A 102 -7.23 1.78 6.51
C ARG A 102 -6.73 2.68 7.63
N ILE A 103 -6.69 2.19 8.86
CA ILE A 103 -6.13 2.94 10.00
C ILE A 103 -4.68 3.28 9.71
N ILE A 104 -3.84 2.30 9.35
CA ILE A 104 -2.41 2.50 9.03
C ILE A 104 -2.21 3.44 7.83
N ALA A 105 -3.02 3.30 6.78
CA ALA A 105 -2.95 4.15 5.59
C ALA A 105 -3.54 5.56 5.77
N ALA A 106 -4.09 5.87 6.94
CA ALA A 106 -4.82 7.10 7.28
C ALA A 106 -6.11 7.35 6.47
N ASP A 107 -6.38 6.59 5.41
CA ASP A 107 -7.52 6.75 4.52
C ASP A 107 -7.89 5.43 3.81
N SER A 108 -9.19 5.26 3.53
CA SER A 108 -9.77 4.11 2.84
C SER A 108 -9.33 4.01 1.38
N VAL A 109 -9.32 5.15 0.67
CA VAL A 109 -8.92 5.20 -0.75
C VAL A 109 -7.44 4.87 -0.88
N HIS A 110 -6.61 5.40 0.02
CA HIS A 110 -5.19 5.08 0.04
C HIS A 110 -4.93 3.62 0.38
N ALA A 111 -5.64 3.02 1.33
CA ALA A 111 -5.49 1.59 1.64
C ALA A 111 -5.76 0.69 0.43
N GLU A 112 -6.93 0.83 -0.22
CA GLU A 112 -7.29 -0.01 -1.38
C GLU A 112 -6.31 0.17 -2.53
N ARG A 113 -5.85 1.41 -2.76
CA ARG A 113 -4.82 1.71 -3.73
C ARG A 113 -3.50 1.02 -3.38
N ARG A 114 -3.01 1.12 -2.14
CA ARG A 114 -1.75 0.47 -1.72
C ARG A 114 -1.83 -1.04 -1.79
N MET A 115 -2.99 -1.62 -1.47
CA MET A 115 -3.23 -3.06 -1.63
C MET A 115 -3.17 -3.50 -3.09
N ARG A 116 -3.68 -2.68 -4.01
CA ARG A 116 -3.51 -2.91 -5.45
C ARG A 116 -2.05 -2.81 -5.86
N GLU A 117 -1.34 -1.79 -5.39
CA GLU A 117 0.09 -1.58 -5.68
C GLU A 117 0.95 -2.75 -5.16
N LEU A 118 0.62 -3.33 -4.00
CA LEU A 118 1.27 -4.55 -3.51
C LEU A 118 0.99 -5.76 -4.41
N ARG A 119 -0.25 -5.94 -4.89
CA ARG A 119 -0.57 -7.01 -5.87
C ARG A 119 0.14 -6.82 -7.20
N GLU A 120 0.33 -5.58 -7.64
CA GLU A 120 1.11 -5.27 -8.84
C GLU A 120 2.58 -5.72 -8.71
N LEU A 121 3.10 -5.91 -7.49
CA LEU A 121 4.43 -6.51 -7.27
C LEU A 121 4.45 -8.04 -7.45
N GLY A 122 3.32 -8.66 -7.77
CA GLY A 122 3.18 -10.12 -7.90
C GLY A 122 2.86 -10.84 -6.60
N LEU A 123 2.51 -10.12 -5.54
CA LEU A 123 2.06 -10.69 -4.27
C LEU A 123 0.67 -11.32 -4.40
N ASP A 124 0.53 -12.55 -3.92
CA ASP A 124 -0.73 -13.28 -3.88
C ASP A 124 -1.62 -12.77 -2.73
N ILE A 125 -2.29 -11.65 -2.96
CA ILE A 125 -3.20 -11.02 -2.01
C ILE A 125 -4.63 -11.09 -2.55
N HIS A 126 -5.51 -11.72 -1.78
CA HIS A 126 -6.92 -11.87 -2.11
C HIS A 126 -7.76 -10.88 -1.30
N ALA A 127 -8.67 -10.18 -1.99
CA ALA A 127 -9.72 -9.40 -1.35
C ALA A 127 -10.97 -10.27 -1.21
N GLY A 128 -11.63 -10.22 -0.06
CA GLY A 128 -12.81 -11.03 0.22
C GLY A 128 -13.70 -10.43 1.29
N LYS A 129 -14.65 -11.24 1.77
CA LYS A 129 -15.50 -10.90 2.91
C LYS A 129 -15.45 -12.00 3.96
N ALA A 130 -15.26 -11.62 5.21
CA ALA A 130 -15.39 -12.51 6.36
C ALA A 130 -16.42 -11.90 7.33
N GLN A 131 -17.48 -12.66 7.64
CA GLN A 131 -18.54 -12.22 8.56
C GLN A 131 -19.11 -10.83 8.20
N GLY A 132 -19.30 -10.57 6.90
CA GLY A 132 -19.83 -9.29 6.41
C GLY A 132 -18.83 -8.12 6.36
N THR A 133 -17.58 -8.31 6.79
CA THR A 133 -16.52 -7.29 6.75
C THR A 133 -15.58 -7.55 5.58
N ASP A 134 -15.14 -6.48 4.90
CA ASP A 134 -14.11 -6.57 3.86
C ASP A 134 -12.77 -6.98 4.48
N VAL A 135 -12.10 -7.95 3.86
CA VAL A 135 -10.83 -8.50 4.33
C VAL A 135 -9.82 -8.65 3.20
N TYR A 136 -8.54 -8.70 3.57
CA TYR A 136 -7.44 -9.07 2.69
C TYR A 136 -6.66 -10.24 3.29
N THR A 137 -6.29 -11.21 2.45
CA THR A 137 -5.49 -12.37 2.85
C THR A 137 -4.25 -12.43 1.98
N LEU A 138 -3.08 -12.52 2.59
CA LEU A 138 -1.84 -12.87 1.90
C LEU A 138 -1.73 -14.40 1.87
N CYS A 139 -1.91 -14.98 0.69
CA CYS A 139 -1.98 -16.43 0.50
C CYS A 139 -0.59 -17.04 0.27
N SER A 140 0.31 -16.31 -0.38
CA SER A 140 1.68 -16.78 -0.68
C SER A 140 2.69 -15.63 -0.72
N LEU A 141 3.95 -15.95 -0.42
CA LEU A 141 5.11 -15.08 -0.62
C LEU A 141 5.85 -15.35 -1.94
N GLU A 142 5.38 -16.33 -2.70
CA GLU A 142 5.85 -16.55 -4.06
C GLU A 142 5.36 -15.41 -4.95
N ILE A 143 6.30 -14.81 -5.68
CA ILE A 143 6.01 -13.72 -6.60
C ILE A 143 5.59 -14.35 -7.91
N ASP A 144 4.45 -13.94 -8.45
CA ASP A 144 4.04 -14.34 -9.79
C ASP A 144 4.94 -13.65 -10.84
N PRO A 145 5.84 -14.39 -11.52
CA PRO A 145 6.74 -13.81 -12.49
C PRO A 145 6.01 -13.32 -13.75
N SER A 146 4.77 -13.77 -14.00
CA SER A 146 3.98 -13.30 -15.16
C SER A 146 3.57 -11.82 -15.04
N LEU A 147 3.66 -11.25 -13.84
CA LEU A 147 3.34 -9.84 -13.58
C LEU A 147 4.55 -8.91 -13.73
N THR A 148 5.77 -9.42 -13.89
CA THR A 148 6.99 -8.60 -14.07
C THR A 148 6.94 -7.69 -15.32
N PRO A 149 6.38 -8.08 -16.49
CA PRO A 149 6.24 -7.16 -17.62
C PRO A 149 5.31 -5.99 -17.30
N SER A 150 4.28 -6.23 -16.48
CA SER A 150 3.30 -5.19 -16.10
C SER A 150 3.93 -4.11 -15.22
N ILE A 151 4.88 -4.49 -14.35
CA ILE A 151 5.63 -3.57 -13.49
C ILE A 151 6.44 -2.58 -14.35
N ILE A 152 7.23 -3.11 -15.29
CA ILE A 152 8.05 -2.30 -16.20
C ILE A 152 7.15 -1.46 -17.11
N GLY A 153 6.13 -2.08 -17.70
CA GLY A 153 5.18 -1.41 -18.58
C GLY A 153 4.50 -0.23 -17.90
N ASN A 154 4.13 -0.34 -16.62
CA ASN A 154 3.56 0.75 -15.85
C ASN A 154 4.56 1.89 -15.58
N LEU A 155 5.84 1.59 -15.36
CA LEU A 155 6.90 2.60 -15.22
C LEU A 155 7.12 3.37 -16.52
N ILE A 156 7.22 2.66 -17.64
CA ILE A 156 7.32 3.25 -18.99
C ILE A 156 6.08 4.10 -19.28
N LYS A 157 4.88 3.58 -18.96
CA LYS A 157 3.60 4.29 -19.15
C LYS A 157 3.52 5.61 -18.39
N LYS A 158 4.13 5.68 -17.21
CA LYS A 158 4.14 6.88 -16.36
C LYS A 158 5.22 7.90 -16.74
N ASP A 159 6.22 7.52 -17.55
CA ASP A 159 7.25 8.45 -18.02
C ASP A 159 6.67 9.41 -19.07
N LYS A 160 6.57 10.68 -18.68
CA LYS A 160 6.06 11.77 -19.54
C LYS A 160 7.14 12.37 -20.44
N SER A 161 8.41 12.08 -20.16
CA SER A 161 9.53 12.60 -20.94
C SER A 161 9.80 11.77 -22.20
N LEU A 162 9.25 10.56 -22.27
CA LEU A 162 9.50 9.63 -23.36
C LEU A 162 8.55 9.90 -24.55
N PRO A 163 9.05 10.09 -25.78
CA PRO A 163 8.23 10.17 -26.98
C PRO A 163 7.37 8.91 -27.17
N LYS A 164 6.18 9.07 -27.76
CA LYS A 164 5.24 7.95 -27.95
C LYS A 164 5.86 6.77 -28.72
N GLN A 165 6.65 7.05 -29.76
CA GLN A 165 7.28 5.99 -30.56
C GLN A 165 8.29 5.15 -29.76
N GLU A 166 9.15 5.80 -28.97
CA GLU A 166 10.10 5.10 -28.09
C GLU A 166 9.37 4.31 -27.00
N LYS A 167 8.28 4.87 -26.49
CA LYS A 167 7.42 4.22 -25.51
C LYS A 167 6.78 2.94 -26.04
N ASP A 168 6.21 3.00 -27.24
CA ASP A 168 5.57 1.85 -27.88
C ASP A 168 6.62 0.77 -28.23
N ALA A 169 7.82 1.18 -28.66
CA ALA A 169 8.93 0.25 -28.90
C ALA A 169 9.40 -0.48 -27.63
N LEU A 170 9.53 0.24 -26.51
CA LEU A 170 9.89 -0.37 -25.22
C LEU A 170 8.77 -1.25 -24.65
N LEU A 171 7.50 -0.95 -24.93
CA LEU A 171 6.39 -1.81 -24.51
C LEU A 171 6.34 -3.10 -25.33
N ALA A 172 6.60 -3.02 -26.64
CA ALA A 172 6.66 -4.20 -27.51
C ALA A 172 7.79 -5.17 -27.13
N SER A 173 8.93 -4.66 -26.61
CA SER A 173 10.04 -5.51 -26.16
C SER A 173 9.77 -6.26 -24.85
N LEU A 174 8.65 -5.99 -24.17
CA LEU A 174 8.21 -6.74 -22.98
C LEU A 174 7.43 -8.01 -23.34
N GLU A 175 6.90 -8.11 -24.55
CA GLU A 175 6.11 -9.25 -25.05
C GLU A 175 6.95 -10.28 -25.83
N ALA A 176 8.24 -9.97 -26.06
CA ALA A 176 9.20 -10.76 -26.82
C ALA A 176 10.14 -11.58 -25.92
#